data_AF-A0A2V8ELD0-F1
#
_entry.id   AF-A0A2V8ELD0-F1
#
_cell.length_a   1.000
_cell.length_b   1.000
_cell.length_c   1.000
_cell.angle_alpha   90.00
_cell.angle_beta   90.00
_cell.angle_gamma   90.00
#
_symmetry.space_group_name_H-M   'P 1'
#
loop_
_entity.id
_entity.type
_entity.pdbx_description
1 polymer ?
#
loop_
_entity_poly.entity_id
_entity_poly.type
_entity_poly.pdbx_seq_one_letter_code
_entity_poly.pdbx_strand_id
1 'polypeptide(L)'
;MGAAPDHQRLAAEVLGIRGAPPDLARRLVAQALVLEDRRDAWRRAGERICRNAPAAPGVYVLRDSEGRALYVGKAVNLRRRLRAHFAERRWRGIKPAMALAADAEWTEVGSDLEALLREAALIAALQPEANVQIGAPDLDARDVPRALQRDVLVLLRSIEADSVELVAAAVDGRTMIQRTRRSGADLAVHAQRVMRFFRSPLSRASDERVALAPIVFSWLAQRGACATRLDPHDVGTPRDLRARLAALFADARLLHERLEQR
;
A
#
# COMPACT_ATOMS: atom_id res chain seq x y z
N MET A 1 9.84 -50.38 17.72
CA MET A 1 10.83 -49.77 16.81
C MET A 1 10.23 -49.81 15.41
N GLY A 2 9.65 -48.70 14.93
CA GLY A 2 9.07 -48.65 13.59
C GLY A 2 10.18 -48.72 12.54
N ALA A 3 10.02 -49.55 11.50
CA ALA A 3 10.96 -49.62 10.39
C ALA A 3 11.14 -48.22 9.77
N ALA A 4 12.38 -47.87 9.39
CA ALA A 4 12.65 -46.61 8.72
C ALA A 4 11.80 -46.48 7.44
N PRO A 5 11.27 -45.27 7.11
CA PRO A 5 10.42 -45.08 5.94
C PRO A 5 11.14 -45.51 4.65
N ASP A 6 10.45 -46.24 3.78
CA ASP A 6 10.94 -46.54 2.43
C ASP A 6 10.79 -45.30 1.55
N HIS A 7 11.87 -44.53 1.46
CA HIS A 7 11.90 -43.29 0.70
C HIS A 7 11.82 -43.50 -0.81
N GLN A 8 12.20 -44.67 -1.33
CA GLN A 8 12.09 -44.97 -2.76
C GLN A 8 10.64 -45.23 -3.13
N ARG A 9 9.91 -45.95 -2.28
CA ARG A 9 8.46 -46.11 -2.41
C ARG A 9 7.73 -44.76 -2.30
N LEU A 10 8.06 -43.94 -1.31
CA LEU A 10 7.46 -42.60 -1.16
C LEU A 10 7.78 -41.68 -2.34
N ALA A 11 9.00 -41.72 -2.89
CA ALA A 11 9.34 -40.94 -4.09
C ALA A 11 8.49 -41.38 -5.32
N ALA A 12 8.20 -42.67 -5.44
CA ALA A 12 7.32 -43.17 -6.50
C ALA A 12 5.86 -42.76 -6.28
N GLU A 13 5.35 -42.86 -5.06
CA GLU A 13 3.95 -42.57 -4.71
C GLU A 13 3.64 -41.06 -4.70
N VAL A 14 4.51 -40.26 -4.08
CA VAL A 14 4.29 -38.81 -3.83
C VAL A 14 4.79 -37.96 -5.00
N LEU A 15 5.94 -38.32 -5.58
CA LEU A 15 6.61 -37.52 -6.61
C LEU A 15 6.54 -38.13 -8.02
N GLY A 16 6.06 -39.37 -8.15
CA GLY A 16 6.06 -40.10 -9.42
C GLY A 16 7.45 -40.52 -9.91
N ILE A 17 8.49 -40.42 -9.06
CA ILE A 17 9.88 -40.72 -9.42
C ILE A 17 10.21 -42.16 -9.03
N ARG A 18 10.24 -43.04 -10.02
CA ARG A 18 10.56 -44.46 -9.85
C ARG A 18 12.06 -44.72 -10.00
N GLY A 19 12.62 -45.62 -9.19
CA GLY A 19 14.01 -46.06 -9.30
C GLY A 19 15.07 -45.03 -8.88
N ALA A 20 14.69 -43.97 -8.15
CA ALA A 20 15.66 -43.02 -7.62
C ALA A 20 16.65 -43.73 -6.64
N PRO A 21 17.96 -43.45 -6.71
CA PRO A 21 18.93 -43.94 -5.73
C PRO A 21 18.48 -43.62 -4.29
N PRO A 22 18.69 -44.50 -3.30
CA PRO A 22 18.14 -44.33 -1.94
C PRO A 22 18.41 -42.96 -1.31
N ASP A 23 19.63 -42.42 -1.45
CA ASP A 23 20.00 -41.11 -0.91
C ASP A 23 19.37 -39.93 -1.67
N LEU A 24 19.13 -40.09 -2.97
CA LEU A 24 18.39 -39.09 -3.76
C LEU A 24 16.90 -39.13 -3.40
N ALA A 25 16.30 -40.32 -3.33
CA ALA A 25 14.91 -40.51 -2.94
C ALA A 25 14.63 -39.91 -1.55
N ARG A 26 15.52 -40.17 -0.57
CA ARG A 26 15.44 -39.58 0.76
C ARG A 26 15.44 -38.06 0.73
N ARG A 27 16.37 -37.43 0.00
CA ARG A 27 16.46 -35.96 -0.11
C ARG A 27 15.24 -35.36 -0.81
N LEU A 28 14.78 -35.96 -1.90
CA LEU A 28 13.62 -35.48 -2.66
C LEU A 28 12.33 -35.56 -1.83
N VAL A 29 12.10 -36.69 -1.14
CA VAL A 29 10.95 -36.85 -0.25
C VAL A 29 11.03 -35.87 0.92
N ALA A 30 12.20 -35.71 1.56
CA ALA A 30 12.36 -34.74 2.63
C ALA A 30 12.09 -33.29 2.18
N GLN A 31 12.58 -32.89 1.00
CA GLN A 31 12.29 -31.58 0.42
C GLN A 31 10.80 -31.41 0.09
N ALA A 32 10.16 -32.44 -0.44
CA ALA A 32 8.73 -32.42 -0.76
C ALA A 32 7.88 -32.22 0.49
N LEU A 33 8.14 -32.98 1.55
CA LEU A 33 7.45 -32.84 2.83
C LEU A 33 7.61 -31.43 3.42
N VAL A 34 8.83 -30.87 3.39
CA VAL A 34 9.07 -29.48 3.83
C VAL A 34 8.27 -28.47 3.01
N LEU A 35 8.14 -28.67 1.70
CA LEU A 35 7.35 -27.80 0.84
C LEU A 35 5.84 -27.93 1.09
N GLU A 36 5.35 -29.14 1.37
CA GLU A 36 3.97 -29.42 1.75
C GLU A 36 3.62 -28.78 3.09
N ASP A 37 4.46 -28.96 4.10
CA ASP A 37 4.29 -28.33 5.42
C ASP A 37 4.23 -26.81 5.33
N ARG A 38 5.11 -26.21 4.50
CA ARG A 38 5.10 -24.77 4.23
C ARG A 38 3.82 -24.32 3.53
N ARG A 39 3.38 -25.06 2.51
CA ARG A 39 2.12 -24.77 1.80
C ARG A 39 0.93 -24.81 2.74
N ASP A 40 0.91 -25.79 3.63
CA ASP A 40 -0.15 -25.97 4.60
C ASP A 40 -0.16 -24.89 5.69
N ALA A 41 1.01 -24.50 6.20
CA ALA A 41 1.14 -23.38 7.11
C ALA A 41 0.68 -22.07 6.45
N TRP A 42 1.11 -21.82 5.22
CA TRP A 42 0.72 -20.65 4.42
C TRP A 42 -0.78 -20.61 4.16
N ARG A 43 -1.40 -21.76 3.83
CA ARG A 43 -2.85 -21.87 3.63
C ARG A 43 -3.63 -21.53 4.91
N ARG A 44 -3.24 -22.12 6.04
CA ARG A 44 -3.87 -21.84 7.35
C ARG A 44 -3.72 -20.37 7.77
N ALA A 45 -2.53 -19.79 7.57
CA ALA A 45 -2.31 -18.37 7.80
C ALA A 45 -3.23 -17.51 6.92
N GLY A 46 -3.30 -17.83 5.63
CA GLY A 46 -4.18 -17.17 4.67
C GLY A 46 -5.66 -17.21 5.06
N GLU A 47 -6.16 -18.37 5.49
CA GLU A 47 -7.54 -18.52 5.98
C GLU A 47 -7.84 -17.63 7.19
N ARG A 48 -6.92 -17.59 8.17
CA ARG A 48 -7.05 -16.73 9.36
C ARG A 48 -7.02 -15.25 8.98
N ILE A 49 -6.04 -14.82 8.19
CA ILE A 49 -5.88 -13.43 7.72
C ILE A 49 -7.13 -12.99 6.96
N CYS A 50 -7.57 -13.78 5.97
CA CYS A 50 -8.68 -13.43 5.11
C CYS A 50 -10.04 -13.38 5.82
N ARG A 51 -10.19 -14.11 6.94
CA ARG A 51 -11.38 -14.08 7.77
C ARG A 51 -11.54 -12.75 8.49
N ASN A 52 -10.43 -12.18 8.95
CA ASN A 52 -10.41 -10.95 9.76
C ASN A 52 -10.26 -9.67 8.90
N ALA A 53 -9.77 -9.79 7.67
CA ALA A 53 -9.58 -8.65 6.78
C ALA A 53 -10.91 -7.91 6.47
N PRO A 54 -10.97 -6.57 6.58
CA PRO A 54 -12.18 -5.80 6.26
C PRO A 54 -12.44 -5.76 4.75
N ALA A 55 -13.70 -5.53 4.37
CA ALA A 55 -14.10 -5.32 2.98
C ALA A 55 -14.02 -3.83 2.60
N ALA A 56 -12.89 -3.19 2.90
CA ALA A 56 -12.68 -1.75 2.74
C ALA A 56 -11.36 -1.45 1.98
N PRO A 57 -11.20 -0.23 1.43
CA PRO A 57 -9.93 0.24 0.91
C PRO A 57 -8.87 0.35 2.00
N GLY A 58 -7.61 0.11 1.66
CA GLY A 58 -6.53 0.22 2.62
C GLY A 58 -5.18 -0.22 2.08
N VAL A 59 -4.20 -0.17 2.98
CA VAL A 59 -2.85 -0.69 2.77
C VAL A 59 -2.62 -1.83 3.77
N TYR A 60 -1.87 -2.85 3.37
CA TYR A 60 -1.54 -3.99 4.21
C TYR A 60 -0.05 -4.34 4.13
N VAL A 61 0.44 -4.96 5.19
CA VAL A 61 1.79 -5.52 5.33
C VAL A 61 1.65 -7.00 5.64
N LEU A 62 2.17 -7.86 4.77
CA LEU A 62 2.34 -9.29 5.07
C LEU A 62 3.64 -9.48 5.84
N ARG A 63 3.58 -10.26 6.92
CA ARG A 63 4.72 -10.56 7.78
C ARG A 63 4.94 -12.05 7.92
N ASP A 64 6.18 -12.43 8.18
CA ASP A 64 6.50 -13.80 8.61
C ASP A 64 6.19 -14.01 10.10
N SER A 65 6.51 -15.21 10.61
CA SER A 65 6.29 -15.59 12.01
C SER A 65 7.16 -14.82 13.00
N GLU A 66 8.22 -14.15 12.54
CA GLU A 66 9.13 -13.32 13.35
C GLU A 66 8.72 -11.83 13.30
N GLY A 67 7.66 -11.49 12.55
CA GLY A 67 7.18 -10.12 12.38
C GLY A 67 7.94 -9.33 11.31
N ARG A 68 8.83 -9.95 10.53
CA ARG A 68 9.55 -9.26 9.44
C ARG A 68 8.60 -8.95 8.28
N ALA A 69 8.68 -7.75 7.73
CA ALA A 69 7.85 -7.34 6.61
C ALA A 69 8.29 -8.06 5.32
N LEU A 70 7.40 -8.87 4.76
CA LEU A 70 7.66 -9.62 3.53
C LEU A 70 7.18 -8.85 2.30
N TYR A 71 6.01 -8.24 2.40
CA TYR A 71 5.37 -7.54 1.29
C TYR A 71 4.42 -6.45 1.79
N VAL A 72 4.43 -5.30 1.15
CA VAL A 72 3.45 -4.22 1.34
C VAL A 72 2.63 -4.09 0.06
N GLY A 73 1.31 -3.94 0.22
CA GLY A 73 0.44 -3.67 -0.91
C GLY A 73 -0.78 -2.82 -0.52
N LYS A 74 -1.42 -2.19 -1.50
CA LYS A 74 -2.73 -1.54 -1.34
C LYS A 74 -3.88 -2.32 -1.97
N ALA A 75 -5.10 -1.98 -1.56
CA ALA A 75 -6.32 -2.55 -2.12
C ALA A 75 -7.49 -1.58 -2.03
N VAL A 76 -8.39 -1.62 -3.02
CA VAL A 76 -9.74 -1.05 -2.89
C VAL A 76 -10.67 -1.92 -2.04
N ASN A 77 -10.31 -3.19 -1.86
CA ASN A 77 -10.96 -4.14 -0.97
C ASN A 77 -9.91 -5.09 -0.41
N LEU A 78 -9.52 -4.86 0.85
CA LEU A 78 -8.47 -5.59 1.56
C LEU A 78 -8.75 -7.10 1.57
N ARG A 79 -9.97 -7.51 1.96
CA ARG A 79 -10.38 -8.92 1.99
C ARG A 79 -10.22 -9.62 0.64
N ARG A 80 -10.69 -9.01 -0.44
CA ARG A 80 -10.59 -9.58 -1.79
C ARG A 80 -9.13 -9.68 -2.24
N ARG A 81 -8.32 -8.66 -1.96
CA ARG A 81 -6.90 -8.64 -2.34
C ARG A 81 -6.09 -9.68 -1.58
N LEU A 82 -6.28 -9.79 -0.26
CA LEU A 82 -5.60 -10.78 0.58
C LEU A 82 -6.00 -12.20 0.16
N ARG A 83 -7.29 -12.47 -0.09
CA ARG A 83 -7.74 -13.76 -0.65
C ARG A 83 -7.07 -14.11 -1.97
N ALA A 84 -6.81 -13.11 -2.82
CA ALA A 84 -6.15 -13.34 -4.09
C ALA A 84 -4.68 -13.77 -3.93
N HIS A 85 -3.98 -13.25 -2.91
CA HIS A 85 -2.62 -13.70 -2.57
C HIS A 85 -2.64 -15.14 -2.06
N PHE A 86 -3.54 -15.44 -1.13
CA PHE A 86 -3.67 -16.77 -0.52
C PHE A 86 -4.49 -17.79 -1.35
N ALA A 87 -4.74 -17.50 -2.62
CA ALA A 87 -5.44 -18.42 -3.51
C ALA A 87 -4.52 -19.58 -3.88
N GLU A 88 -4.96 -20.82 -3.69
CA GLU A 88 -4.12 -22.01 -3.86
C GLU A 88 -3.46 -22.12 -5.25
N ARG A 89 -4.18 -21.71 -6.30
CA ARG A 89 -3.65 -21.61 -7.67
C ARG A 89 -2.43 -20.69 -7.83
N ARG A 90 -2.19 -19.77 -6.88
CA ARG A 90 -1.07 -18.83 -6.89
C ARG A 90 0.19 -19.42 -6.25
N TRP A 91 0.09 -20.52 -5.49
CA TRP A 91 1.23 -21.09 -4.75
C TRP A 91 2.48 -21.28 -5.61
N ARG A 92 2.32 -21.80 -6.84
CA ARG A 92 3.46 -22.05 -7.75
C ARG A 92 4.10 -20.77 -8.32
N GLY A 93 3.40 -19.63 -8.29
CA GLY A 93 3.86 -18.37 -8.84
C GLY A 93 3.97 -17.25 -7.80
N ILE A 94 3.86 -17.59 -6.51
CA ILE A 94 4.04 -16.62 -5.43
C ILE A 94 5.53 -16.28 -5.31
N LYS A 95 5.83 -15.04 -4.93
CA LYS A 95 7.21 -14.65 -4.64
C LYS A 95 7.72 -15.48 -3.45
N PRO A 96 8.96 -16.01 -3.50
CA PRO A 96 9.47 -16.90 -2.45
C PRO A 96 9.29 -16.36 -1.03
N ALA A 97 9.64 -15.08 -0.78
CA ALA A 97 9.48 -14.46 0.53
C ALA A 97 8.02 -14.46 1.01
N MET A 98 7.03 -14.24 0.13
CA MET A 98 5.62 -14.25 0.50
C MET A 98 5.07 -15.64 0.84
N ALA A 99 5.77 -16.73 0.47
CA ALA A 99 5.40 -18.07 0.90
C ALA A 99 5.61 -18.29 2.42
N LEU A 100 6.38 -17.40 3.07
CA LEU A 100 6.61 -17.39 4.52
C LEU A 100 5.56 -16.56 5.28
N ALA A 101 4.58 -15.98 4.59
CA ALA A 101 3.59 -15.12 5.22
C ALA A 101 2.79 -15.89 6.29
N ALA A 102 2.93 -15.42 7.53
CA ALA A 102 2.27 -15.96 8.70
C ALA A 102 1.26 -14.97 9.27
N ASP A 103 1.40 -13.66 9.03
CA ASP A 103 0.45 -12.67 9.53
C ASP A 103 0.26 -11.49 8.57
N ALA A 104 -0.75 -10.66 8.85
CA ALA A 104 -0.99 -9.44 8.11
C ALA A 104 -1.51 -8.30 8.99
N GLU A 105 -0.92 -7.13 8.82
CA GLU A 105 -1.42 -5.87 9.37
C GLU A 105 -2.07 -5.05 8.26
N TRP A 106 -3.06 -4.22 8.59
CA TRP A 106 -3.67 -3.31 7.61
C TRP A 106 -4.12 -2.00 8.25
N THR A 107 -4.20 -0.97 7.40
CA THR A 107 -4.77 0.35 7.73
C THR A 107 -5.83 0.66 6.66
N GLU A 108 -7.06 0.87 7.09
CA GLU A 108 -8.15 1.35 6.23
C GLU A 108 -7.94 2.82 5.87
N VAL A 109 -8.32 3.20 4.64
CA VAL A 109 -8.13 4.54 4.09
C VAL A 109 -9.37 5.00 3.32
N GLY A 110 -9.52 6.31 3.17
CA GLY A 110 -10.71 6.91 2.55
C GLY A 110 -10.65 6.99 1.02
N SER A 111 -9.45 6.84 0.43
CA SER A 111 -9.18 7.18 -0.96
C SER A 111 -8.03 6.36 -1.57
N ASP A 112 -8.00 6.21 -2.90
CA ASP A 112 -6.93 5.48 -3.61
C ASP A 112 -5.60 6.25 -3.54
N LEU A 113 -5.62 7.59 -3.58
CA LEU A 113 -4.39 8.37 -3.45
C LEU A 113 -3.77 8.25 -2.05
N GLU A 114 -4.58 8.27 -0.98
CA GLU A 114 -4.07 8.02 0.37
C GLU A 114 -3.45 6.62 0.45
N ALA A 115 -4.11 5.61 -0.13
CA ALA A 115 -3.59 4.25 -0.17
C ALA A 115 -2.24 4.16 -0.91
N LEU A 116 -2.10 4.84 -2.05
CA LEU A 116 -0.86 4.93 -2.84
C LEU A 116 0.28 5.55 -2.03
N LEU A 117 0.03 6.67 -1.37
CA LEU A 117 1.05 7.37 -0.58
C LEU A 117 1.48 6.56 0.65
N ARG A 118 0.52 5.96 1.36
CA ARG A 118 0.82 5.10 2.52
C ARG A 118 1.55 3.82 2.13
N GLU A 119 1.18 3.20 1.01
CA GLU A 119 1.90 2.03 0.45
C GLU A 119 3.36 2.38 0.16
N ALA A 120 3.60 3.46 -0.57
CA ALA A 120 4.96 3.87 -0.92
C ALA A 120 5.79 4.26 0.32
N ALA A 121 5.18 4.94 1.30
CA ALA A 121 5.85 5.26 2.56
C ALA A 121 6.23 4.00 3.37
N LEU A 122 5.33 3.00 3.42
CA LEU A 122 5.61 1.73 4.10
C LEU A 122 6.67 0.90 3.37
N ILE A 123 6.65 0.86 2.04
CA ILE A 123 7.70 0.19 1.25
C ILE A 123 9.06 0.82 1.52
N ALA A 124 9.12 2.15 1.51
CA ALA A 124 10.35 2.87 1.80
C ALA A 124 10.87 2.61 3.22
N ALA A 125 9.98 2.61 4.21
CA ALA A 125 10.37 2.43 5.60
C ALA A 125 10.73 0.98 5.96
N LEU A 126 10.03 0.00 5.37
CA LEU A 126 10.18 -1.41 5.74
C LEU A 126 11.09 -2.20 4.80
N GLN A 127 11.35 -1.68 3.59
CA GLN A 127 12.08 -2.33 2.50
C GLN A 127 11.80 -3.84 2.36
N PRO A 128 10.53 -4.25 2.18
CA PRO A 128 10.17 -5.66 2.18
C PRO A 128 10.79 -6.41 1.00
N GLU A 129 11.32 -7.60 1.23
CA GLU A 129 12.05 -8.40 0.23
C GLU A 129 11.23 -8.66 -1.06
N ALA A 130 9.91 -8.87 -0.93
CA ALA A 130 9.06 -9.14 -2.09
C ALA A 130 8.59 -7.89 -2.85
N ASN A 131 8.87 -6.66 -2.39
CA ASN A 131 8.54 -5.44 -3.13
C ASN A 131 9.66 -5.11 -4.13
N VAL A 132 9.30 -4.98 -5.41
CA VAL A 132 10.27 -4.72 -6.50
C VAL A 132 10.31 -3.24 -6.88
N GLN A 133 9.22 -2.50 -6.65
CA GLN A 133 9.18 -1.05 -6.81
C GLN A 133 9.53 -0.39 -5.47
N ILE A 134 10.63 0.35 -5.43
CA ILE A 134 11.18 0.94 -4.19
C ILE A 134 11.20 2.48 -4.27
N GLY A 135 10.64 3.09 -5.33
CA GLY A 135 10.72 4.54 -5.55
C GLY A 135 9.46 5.17 -6.13
N ALA A 136 9.42 6.49 -6.07
CA ALA A 136 8.42 7.30 -6.77
C ALA A 136 8.51 7.05 -8.29
N PRO A 137 7.39 7.19 -9.02
CA PRO A 137 7.43 7.06 -10.46
C PRO A 137 8.30 8.15 -11.09
N ASP A 138 9.07 7.78 -12.11
CA ASP A 138 9.62 8.73 -13.06
C ASP A 138 8.45 9.40 -13.81
N LEU A 139 8.39 10.73 -13.75
CA LEU A 139 7.29 11.51 -14.32
C LEU A 139 7.40 11.66 -15.83
N ASP A 140 8.62 11.71 -16.35
CA ASP A 140 8.87 11.83 -17.79
C ASP A 140 8.59 10.49 -18.47
N ALA A 141 9.04 9.38 -17.89
CA ALA A 141 8.74 8.03 -18.39
C ALA A 141 7.24 7.67 -18.32
N ARG A 142 6.44 8.45 -17.58
CA ARG A 142 4.98 8.31 -17.47
C ARG A 142 4.20 9.35 -18.27
N ASP A 143 4.88 10.18 -19.06
CA ASP A 143 4.29 11.24 -19.86
C ASP A 143 3.39 12.18 -19.03
N VAL A 144 3.78 12.47 -17.78
CA VAL A 144 2.99 13.32 -16.88
C VAL A 144 3.09 14.78 -17.34
N PRO A 145 1.98 15.45 -17.72
CA PRO A 145 2.03 16.82 -18.22
C PRO A 145 2.71 17.79 -17.24
N ARG A 146 3.64 18.62 -17.73
CA ARG A 146 4.33 19.64 -16.90
C ARG A 146 3.37 20.57 -16.17
N ALA A 147 2.20 20.85 -16.77
CA ALA A 147 1.15 21.64 -16.15
C ALA A 147 0.56 21.02 -14.86
N LEU A 148 0.77 19.72 -14.61
CA LEU A 148 0.36 19.04 -13.37
C LEU A 148 1.49 18.92 -12.33
N GLN A 149 2.73 19.17 -12.72
CA GLN A 149 3.91 19.06 -11.86
C GLN A 149 4.14 20.38 -11.10
N ARG A 150 3.15 20.76 -10.27
CA ARG A 150 3.15 22.00 -9.48
C ARG A 150 2.66 21.73 -8.06
N ASP A 151 2.94 22.65 -7.13
CA ASP A 151 2.40 22.57 -5.77
C ASP A 151 0.88 22.45 -5.82
N VAL A 152 0.35 21.50 -5.06
CA VAL A 152 -1.09 21.21 -5.10
C VAL A 152 -1.57 20.69 -3.75
N LEU A 153 -2.75 21.17 -3.34
CA LEU A 153 -3.50 20.63 -2.22
C LEU A 153 -4.72 19.88 -2.76
N VAL A 154 -4.76 18.57 -2.59
CA VAL A 154 -5.87 17.70 -3.00
C VAL A 154 -6.77 17.42 -1.80
N LEU A 155 -8.08 17.52 -1.98
CA LEU A 155 -9.09 17.22 -0.97
C LEU A 155 -9.74 15.88 -1.32
N LEU A 156 -9.70 14.94 -0.38
CA LEU A 156 -10.21 13.59 -0.57
C LEU A 156 -11.14 13.18 0.56
N ARG A 157 -12.01 12.22 0.26
CA ARG A 157 -12.78 11.52 1.27
C ARG A 157 -11.86 10.89 2.33
N SER A 158 -12.23 11.04 3.60
CA SER A 158 -11.60 10.32 4.71
C SER A 158 -12.34 9.03 5.02
N ILE A 159 -11.63 8.10 5.67
CA ILE A 159 -12.23 6.91 6.28
C ILE A 159 -13.18 7.31 7.42
N GLU A 160 -12.88 8.40 8.12
CA GLU A 160 -13.77 9.00 9.11
C GLU A 160 -14.84 9.85 8.42
N ALA A 161 -16.13 9.50 8.62
CA ALA A 161 -17.25 10.08 7.88
C ALA A 161 -17.42 11.59 8.08
N ASP A 162 -16.99 12.11 9.23
CA ASP A 162 -17.03 13.53 9.60
C ASP A 162 -15.72 14.26 9.27
N SER A 163 -14.83 13.65 8.50
CA SER A 163 -13.51 14.20 8.19
C SER A 163 -13.21 14.24 6.68
N VAL A 164 -12.21 15.04 6.33
CA VAL A 164 -11.63 15.17 4.99
C VAL A 164 -10.13 14.95 5.08
N GLU A 165 -9.55 14.22 4.13
CA GLU A 165 -8.10 14.14 4.00
C GLU A 165 -7.60 15.27 3.10
N LEU A 166 -6.67 16.07 3.63
CA LEU A 166 -5.94 17.08 2.88
C LEU A 166 -4.58 16.50 2.49
N VAL A 167 -4.36 16.29 1.20
CA VAL A 167 -3.09 15.79 0.66
C VAL A 167 -2.35 16.94 -0.01
N ALA A 168 -1.30 17.42 0.63
CA ALA A 168 -0.41 18.43 0.08
C ALA A 168 0.78 17.76 -0.62
N ALA A 169 1.10 18.19 -1.83
CA ALA A 169 2.26 17.74 -2.60
C ALA A 169 3.01 18.95 -3.15
N ALA A 170 4.30 19.04 -2.83
CA ALA A 170 5.17 20.10 -3.29
C ALA A 170 6.07 19.62 -4.44
N VAL A 171 6.44 20.51 -5.35
CA VAL A 171 7.31 20.19 -6.50
C VAL A 171 8.68 19.68 -6.10
N ASP A 172 9.13 20.02 -4.89
CA ASP A 172 10.38 19.54 -4.31
C ASP A 172 10.34 18.09 -3.80
N GLY A 173 9.24 17.36 -4.06
CA GLY A 173 9.09 15.95 -3.73
C GLY A 173 8.35 15.69 -2.42
N ARG A 174 8.15 16.71 -1.57
CA ARG A 174 7.50 16.52 -0.27
C ARG A 174 6.01 16.23 -0.38
N THR A 175 5.50 15.46 0.56
CA THR A 175 4.06 15.27 0.76
C THR A 175 3.67 15.43 2.22
N MET A 176 2.41 15.78 2.45
CA MET A 176 1.78 15.79 3.78
C MET A 176 0.33 15.34 3.64
N ILE A 177 -0.10 14.45 4.54
CA ILE A 177 -1.51 14.05 4.67
C ILE A 177 -2.01 14.60 6.02
N GLN A 178 -3.12 15.33 5.98
CA GLN A 178 -3.74 15.93 7.15
C GLN A 178 -5.25 15.67 7.15
N ARG A 179 -5.68 14.78 8.04
CA ARG A 179 -7.11 14.60 8.34
C ARG A 179 -7.65 15.84 9.05
N THR A 180 -8.81 16.33 8.62
CA THR A 180 -9.45 17.51 9.21
C THR A 180 -10.95 17.29 9.35
N ARG A 181 -11.49 17.59 10.53
CA ARG A 181 -12.94 17.50 10.78
C ARG A 181 -13.70 18.49 9.90
N ARG A 182 -14.80 18.02 9.31
CA ARG A 182 -15.72 18.80 8.47
C ARG A 182 -16.42 19.91 9.23
N SER A 183 -16.57 19.77 10.56
CA SER A 183 -17.09 20.83 11.42
C SER A 183 -16.24 22.10 11.42
N GLY A 184 -14.97 22.00 11.00
CA GLY A 184 -14.04 23.11 10.94
C GLY A 184 -13.31 23.40 12.27
N ALA A 185 -13.55 22.60 13.32
CA ALA A 185 -12.96 22.81 14.65
C ALA A 185 -11.42 23.00 14.61
N ASP A 186 -10.72 22.15 13.85
CA ASP A 186 -9.26 22.17 13.75
C ASP A 186 -8.73 22.93 12.51
N LEU A 187 -9.64 23.47 11.70
CA LEU A 187 -9.31 23.94 10.35
C LEU A 187 -8.35 25.13 10.36
N ALA A 188 -8.41 25.99 11.39
CA ALA A 188 -7.48 27.10 11.53
C ALA A 188 -6.03 26.62 11.72
N VAL A 189 -5.82 25.63 12.60
CA VAL A 189 -4.51 25.04 12.87
C VAL A 189 -4.01 24.27 11.64
N HIS A 190 -4.89 23.50 11.01
CA HIS A 190 -4.52 22.72 9.82
C HIS A 190 -4.20 23.62 8.62
N ALA A 191 -4.95 24.71 8.41
CA ALA A 191 -4.63 25.68 7.37
C ALA A 191 -3.25 26.33 7.58
N GLN A 192 -2.89 26.69 8.82
CA GLN A 192 -1.55 27.19 9.13
C GLN A 192 -0.47 26.14 8.82
N ARG A 193 -0.70 24.88 9.19
CA ARG A 193 0.22 23.78 8.91
C ARG A 193 0.42 23.55 7.41
N VAL A 194 -0.66 23.55 6.63
CA VAL A 194 -0.62 23.43 5.16
C VAL A 194 0.13 24.59 4.53
N MET A 195 -0.17 25.84 4.92
CA MET A 195 0.56 27.00 4.41
C MET A 195 2.05 26.94 4.76
N ARG A 196 2.38 26.54 5.99
CA ARG A 196 3.78 26.35 6.41
C ARG A 196 4.48 25.28 5.58
N PHE A 197 3.81 24.17 5.28
CA PHE A 197 4.35 23.10 4.45
C PHE A 197 4.84 23.63 3.10
N PHE A 198 4.01 24.39 2.37
CA PHE A 198 4.37 24.92 1.05
C PHE A 198 5.38 26.07 1.09
N ARG A 199 5.36 26.89 2.15
CA ARG A 199 6.25 28.07 2.27
C ARG A 199 7.63 27.76 2.84
N SER A 200 7.76 26.66 3.58
CA SER A 200 9.03 26.29 4.18
C SER A 200 9.87 25.55 3.14
N PRO A 201 11.12 25.96 2.88
CA PRO A 201 12.01 25.21 2.01
C PRO A 201 12.30 23.83 2.61
N LEU A 202 12.68 22.89 1.76
CA LEU A 202 13.17 21.58 2.17
C LEU A 202 14.41 21.79 3.05
N SER A 203 14.36 21.34 4.30
CA SER A 203 15.52 21.43 5.20
C SER A 203 16.53 20.36 4.81
N ARG A 204 17.80 20.74 4.66
CA ARG A 204 18.93 19.80 4.43
C ARG A 204 19.04 18.70 5.49
N ALA A 205 18.55 18.94 6.71
CA ALA A 205 18.50 17.93 7.77
C ALA A 205 17.39 16.87 7.58
N SER A 206 16.53 17.01 6.56
CA SER A 206 15.41 16.11 6.25
C SER A 206 15.55 15.35 4.92
N ASP A 207 16.76 15.34 4.35
CA ASP A 207 17.13 14.78 3.04
C ASP A 207 16.91 13.26 2.89
N GLU A 208 16.56 12.54 3.95
CA GLU A 208 16.26 11.10 3.91
C GLU A 208 14.78 10.76 3.65
N ARG A 209 13.90 11.77 3.55
CA ARG A 209 12.47 11.48 3.28
C ARG A 209 12.26 11.09 1.82
N VAL A 210 11.54 10.01 1.61
CA VAL A 210 11.16 9.58 0.26
C VAL A 210 10.31 10.65 -0.41
N ALA A 211 10.76 11.06 -1.60
CA ALA A 211 10.05 12.02 -2.44
C ALA A 211 8.78 11.37 -3.02
N LEU A 212 7.64 11.57 -2.35
CA LEU A 212 6.36 10.94 -2.73
C LEU A 212 5.48 11.84 -3.61
N ALA A 213 5.80 13.13 -3.78
CA ALA A 213 5.00 14.03 -4.62
C ALA A 213 4.83 13.55 -6.08
N PRO A 214 5.83 12.90 -6.72
CA PRO A 214 5.64 12.32 -8.05
C PRO A 214 4.48 11.33 -8.14
N ILE A 215 4.14 10.63 -7.06
CA ILE A 215 2.96 9.75 -7.00
C ILE A 215 1.68 10.57 -7.17
N VAL A 216 1.59 11.73 -6.52
CA VAL A 216 0.43 12.63 -6.60
C VAL A 216 0.28 13.17 -8.02
N PHE A 217 1.36 13.63 -8.65
CA PHE A 217 1.32 14.16 -10.01
C PHE A 217 0.95 13.08 -11.04
N SER A 218 1.55 11.88 -10.94
CA SER A 218 1.19 10.75 -11.79
C SER A 218 -0.27 10.31 -11.57
N TRP A 219 -0.75 10.31 -10.33
CA TRP A 219 -2.14 9.98 -10.02
C TRP A 219 -3.11 11.03 -10.60
N LEU A 220 -2.80 12.33 -10.48
CA LEU A 220 -3.61 13.41 -11.06
C LEU A 220 -3.76 13.26 -12.58
N ALA A 221 -2.69 12.86 -13.27
CA ALA A 221 -2.71 12.66 -14.72
C ALA A 221 -3.56 11.45 -15.17
N GLN A 222 -3.64 10.40 -14.34
CA GLN A 222 -4.26 9.14 -14.74
C GLN A 222 -5.68 8.96 -14.19
N ARG A 223 -5.93 9.35 -12.95
CA ARG A 223 -7.15 9.02 -12.17
C ARG A 223 -7.76 10.24 -11.48
N GLY A 224 -6.93 11.24 -11.17
CA GLY A 224 -7.32 12.40 -10.38
C GLY A 224 -7.90 13.57 -11.17
N ALA A 225 -8.28 13.40 -12.43
CA ALA A 225 -8.79 14.48 -13.27
C ALA A 225 -10.00 15.22 -12.67
N CYS A 226 -10.84 14.49 -11.91
CA CYS A 226 -12.02 15.04 -11.23
C CYS A 226 -11.79 15.34 -9.73
N ALA A 227 -10.57 15.19 -9.22
CA ALA A 227 -10.30 15.44 -7.80
C ALA A 227 -10.38 16.94 -7.49
N THR A 228 -11.01 17.28 -6.36
CA THR A 228 -10.99 18.65 -5.86
C THR A 228 -9.60 19.02 -5.43
N ARG A 229 -9.08 20.11 -6.00
CA ARG A 229 -7.72 20.59 -5.75
C ARG A 229 -7.68 22.10 -5.65
N LEU A 230 -6.74 22.58 -4.85
CA LEU A 230 -6.42 23.98 -4.71
C LEU A 230 -4.95 24.20 -5.10
N ASP A 231 -4.69 25.30 -5.80
CA ASP A 231 -3.34 25.85 -5.87
C ASP A 231 -3.06 26.55 -4.53
N PRO A 232 -2.05 26.12 -3.75
CA PRO A 232 -1.73 26.73 -2.47
C PRO A 232 -1.19 28.16 -2.61
N HIS A 233 -0.79 28.59 -3.81
CA HIS A 233 -0.30 29.94 -4.07
C HIS A 233 -1.43 30.93 -4.44
N ASP A 234 -2.65 30.44 -4.72
CA ASP A 234 -3.85 31.27 -4.88
C ASP A 234 -4.38 31.84 -3.55
N VAL A 235 -3.83 31.40 -2.41
CA VAL A 235 -4.27 31.82 -1.07
C VAL A 235 -3.17 32.61 -0.35
N GLY A 236 -3.44 33.89 -0.09
CA GLY A 236 -2.47 34.81 0.50
C GLY A 236 -2.16 34.54 1.97
N THR A 237 -3.12 34.06 2.75
CA THR A 237 -2.98 33.83 4.19
C THR A 237 -3.59 32.50 4.65
N PRO A 238 -3.18 31.96 5.82
CA PRO A 238 -3.85 30.81 6.44
C PRO A 238 -5.35 31.05 6.70
N ARG A 239 -5.75 32.31 6.92
CA ARG A 239 -7.16 32.68 7.11
C ARG A 239 -7.96 32.49 5.82
N ASP A 240 -7.38 32.86 4.67
CA ASP A 240 -8.02 32.70 3.36
C ASP A 240 -8.15 31.23 2.99
N LEU A 241 -7.08 30.45 3.22
CA LEU A 241 -7.12 29.00 3.02
C LEU A 241 -8.19 28.35 3.91
N ARG A 242 -8.27 28.74 5.19
CA ARG A 242 -9.32 28.25 6.11
C ARG A 242 -10.72 28.54 5.57
N ALA A 243 -10.97 29.76 5.09
CA ALA A 243 -12.27 30.13 4.53
C ALA A 243 -12.62 29.30 3.29
N ARG A 244 -11.65 29.12 2.37
CA ARG A 244 -11.83 28.31 1.15
C ARG A 244 -12.10 26.84 1.46
N LEU A 245 -11.34 26.25 2.40
CA LEU A 245 -11.55 24.87 2.84
C LEU A 245 -12.91 24.69 3.52
N ALA A 246 -13.34 25.64 4.36
CA ALA A 246 -14.65 25.57 5.03
C ALA A 246 -15.80 25.55 4.01
N ALA A 247 -15.71 26.37 2.95
CA ALA A 247 -16.69 26.36 1.86
C ALA A 247 -16.71 25.02 1.11
N LEU A 248 -15.55 24.42 0.85
CA LEU A 248 -15.45 23.12 0.17
C LEU A 248 -15.98 21.96 1.02
N PHE A 249 -15.75 21.98 2.34
CA PHE A 249 -16.18 20.90 3.25
C PHE A 249 -17.70 20.80 3.39
N ALA A 250 -18.43 21.87 3.06
CA ALA A 250 -19.88 21.91 3.04
C ALA A 250 -20.48 21.04 1.91
N ASP A 251 -19.76 20.84 0.79
CA ASP A 251 -20.24 20.04 -0.35
C ASP A 251 -19.53 18.69 -0.42
N ALA A 252 -20.20 17.64 0.09
CA ALA A 252 -19.65 16.29 0.11
C ALA A 252 -19.37 15.71 -1.30
N ARG A 253 -20.03 16.23 -2.35
CA ARG A 253 -19.83 15.77 -3.73
C ARG A 253 -18.44 16.11 -4.26
N LEU A 254 -17.81 17.14 -3.70
CA LEU A 254 -16.47 17.58 -4.06
C LEU A 254 -15.37 16.65 -3.51
N LEU A 255 -15.69 15.78 -2.54
CA LEU A 255 -14.70 14.91 -1.90
C LEU A 255 -14.57 13.54 -2.57
N HIS A 256 -15.32 13.30 -3.65
CA HIS A 256 -15.35 12.01 -4.32
C HIS A 256 -14.24 11.90 -5.36
N GLU A 257 -13.46 10.83 -5.27
CA GLU A 257 -12.69 10.33 -6.41
C GLU A 257 -13.68 9.67 -7.37
N ARG A 258 -13.73 10.10 -8.64
CA ARG A 258 -14.35 9.27 -9.69
C ARG A 258 -13.40 8.12 -9.98
N LEU A 259 -13.44 7.08 -9.15
CA LEU A 259 -12.75 5.84 -9.42
C LEU A 259 -13.46 5.16 -10.60
N GLU A 260 -13.00 5.42 -11.83
CA GLU A 260 -13.32 4.54 -12.94
C GLU A 260 -12.72 3.16 -12.64
N GLN A 261 -13.56 2.24 -12.18
CA GLN A 261 -13.18 0.86 -12.01
C GLN A 261 -12.99 0.26 -13.41
N ARG A 262 -11.75 0.10 -13.85
CA ARG A 262 -11.39 -0.83 -14.91
C ARG A 262 -11.12 -2.21 -14.32
#